data_AF-A0A1N7ITE2-F1
#
_entry.id   AF-A0A1N7ITE2-F1
#
_cell.length_a   1.000
_cell.length_b   1.000
_cell.length_c   1.000
_cell.angle_alpha   90.00
_cell.angle_beta   90.00
_cell.angle_gamma   90.00
#
_symmetry.space_group_name_H-M   'P 1'
#
loop_
_entity.id
_entity.type
_entity.pdbx_description
1 polymer ?
#
loop_
_entity_poly.entity_id
_entity_poly.type
_entity_poly.pdbx_seq_one_letter_code
_entity_poly.pdbx_strand_id
1 'polypeptide(L)'
;MVLQNLIEKFLSLSEGKLTAQEWMDWFDDHKDVVEKICGRTAFLKIKTKESFSDIRNAYIGQLGAFDWLKSMNINTPFSELYKKGWEKEFDDFCKAEKQKEKQLQKEVEHQFGYLKNSYPKLFRQLTRSYSSSDLIETGITKDLIHNKEKELSIQLPEDLIAWYQDVSILKLEGIEIDFEELSTETIQKKQYFVLGEFWLYGDGDQLLYSLENQNIYVFAHENAPPKVIKIASSLSDFIERKVVTYLKEYES
;
A
#
# COMPACT_ATOMS: atom_id res chain seq x y z
N MET A 1 -5.82 -11.93 -39.51
CA MET A 1 -5.33 -10.55 -39.74
C MET A 1 -4.02 -10.59 -40.53
N VAL A 2 -3.85 -9.71 -41.53
CA VAL A 2 -2.63 -9.55 -42.35
C VAL A 2 -1.89 -8.28 -41.90
N LEU A 3 -0.58 -8.17 -42.13
CA LEU A 3 0.28 -7.02 -41.77
C LEU A 3 -0.34 -5.65 -42.13
N GLN A 4 -0.97 -5.56 -43.30
CA GLN A 4 -1.62 -4.31 -43.76
C GLN A 4 -2.75 -3.86 -42.82
N ASN A 5 -3.63 -4.78 -42.41
CA ASN A 5 -4.73 -4.48 -41.50
C ASN A 5 -4.21 -4.06 -40.10
N LEU A 6 -3.08 -4.62 -39.67
CA LEU A 6 -2.42 -4.22 -38.43
C LEU A 6 -1.89 -2.79 -38.50
N ILE A 7 -1.20 -2.45 -39.60
CA ILE A 7 -0.69 -1.10 -39.84
C ILE A 7 -1.84 -0.10 -39.84
N GLU A 8 -2.94 -0.38 -40.56
CA GLU A 8 -4.12 0.48 -40.60
C GLU A 8 -4.74 0.70 -39.23
N LYS A 9 -4.81 -0.35 -38.40
CA LYS A 9 -5.32 -0.21 -37.03
C LYS A 9 -4.37 0.63 -36.17
N PHE A 10 -3.07 0.42 -36.27
CA PHE A 10 -2.08 1.20 -35.52
C PHE A 10 -2.03 2.67 -35.95
N LEU A 11 -2.21 2.96 -37.23
CA LEU A 11 -2.37 4.32 -37.72
C LEU A 11 -3.62 4.96 -37.12
N SER A 12 -4.75 4.25 -37.14
CA SER A 12 -6.01 4.72 -36.55
C SER A 12 -5.86 5.00 -35.05
N LEU A 13 -5.14 4.15 -34.32
CA LEU A 13 -4.81 4.38 -32.92
C LEU A 13 -3.89 5.59 -32.74
N SER A 14 -2.79 5.67 -33.50
CA SER A 14 -1.82 6.77 -33.43
C SER A 14 -2.49 8.13 -33.65
N GLU A 15 -3.42 8.22 -34.59
CA GLU A 15 -4.15 9.43 -34.94
C GLU A 15 -5.32 9.74 -33.98
N GLY A 16 -5.61 8.87 -33.01
CA GLY A 16 -6.71 9.05 -32.06
C GLY A 16 -8.10 8.89 -32.69
N LYS A 17 -8.22 8.07 -33.74
CA LYS A 17 -9.49 7.81 -34.44
C LYS A 17 -10.33 6.71 -33.79
N LEU A 18 -9.74 5.95 -32.87
CA LEU A 18 -10.43 4.90 -32.13
C LEU A 18 -10.89 5.44 -30.77
N THR A 19 -12.00 4.95 -30.27
CA THR A 19 -12.29 5.04 -28.84
C THR A 19 -11.39 4.07 -28.07
N ALA A 20 -11.27 4.30 -26.75
CA ALA A 20 -10.51 3.39 -25.89
C ALA A 20 -11.08 1.97 -25.91
N GLN A 21 -12.41 1.84 -25.85
CA GLN A 21 -13.10 0.55 -25.90
C GLN A 21 -12.84 -0.17 -27.22
N GLU A 22 -12.98 0.51 -28.37
CA GLU A 22 -12.73 -0.09 -29.68
C GLU A 22 -11.29 -0.61 -29.83
N TRP A 23 -10.32 0.08 -29.22
CA TRP A 23 -8.94 -0.40 -29.17
C TRP A 23 -8.80 -1.64 -28.30
N MET A 24 -9.37 -1.62 -27.09
CA MET A 24 -9.29 -2.72 -26.13
C MET A 24 -9.90 -4.01 -26.70
N ASP A 25 -11.12 -3.93 -27.21
CA ASP A 25 -11.84 -5.08 -27.77
C ASP A 25 -11.07 -5.66 -28.96
N TRP A 26 -10.63 -4.78 -29.87
CA TRP A 26 -9.86 -5.22 -31.02
C TRP A 26 -8.52 -5.84 -30.60
N PHE A 27 -7.82 -5.27 -29.62
CA PHE A 27 -6.53 -5.80 -29.20
C PHE A 27 -6.68 -7.18 -28.54
N ASP A 28 -7.71 -7.39 -27.71
CA ASP A 28 -7.93 -8.69 -27.07
C ASP A 28 -8.20 -9.80 -28.09
N ASP A 29 -9.02 -9.51 -29.11
CA ASP A 29 -9.32 -10.41 -30.22
C ASP A 29 -8.10 -10.75 -31.09
N HIS A 30 -7.07 -9.89 -31.11
CA HIS A 30 -5.96 -9.96 -32.07
C HIS A 30 -4.57 -10.12 -31.44
N LYS A 31 -4.47 -10.21 -30.11
CA LYS A 31 -3.19 -10.19 -29.35
C LYS A 31 -2.14 -11.18 -29.84
N ASP A 32 -2.53 -12.42 -30.15
CA ASP A 32 -1.60 -13.46 -30.61
C ASP A 32 -0.99 -13.11 -31.97
N VAL A 33 -1.79 -12.49 -32.85
CA VAL A 33 -1.35 -12.08 -34.18
C VAL A 33 -0.50 -10.81 -34.08
N VAL A 34 -0.83 -9.89 -33.18
CA VAL A 34 0.02 -8.71 -32.89
C VAL A 34 1.39 -9.17 -32.38
N GLU A 35 1.45 -10.12 -31.45
CA GLU A 35 2.72 -10.64 -30.95
C GLU A 35 3.56 -11.31 -32.04
N LYS A 36 2.92 -12.12 -32.87
CA LYS A 36 3.58 -12.80 -33.99
C LYS A 36 4.19 -11.83 -35.01
N ILE A 37 3.50 -10.73 -35.31
CA ILE A 37 3.93 -9.75 -36.33
C ILE A 37 4.93 -8.75 -35.73
N CYS A 38 4.64 -8.19 -34.56
CA CYS A 38 5.46 -7.14 -33.96
C CYS A 38 6.69 -7.68 -33.22
N GLY A 39 6.67 -8.96 -32.85
CA GLY A 39 7.65 -9.57 -31.96
C GLY A 39 7.39 -9.23 -30.49
N ARG A 40 7.91 -10.09 -29.59
CA ARG A 40 7.65 -10.04 -28.14
C ARG A 40 7.89 -8.65 -27.53
N THR A 41 9.02 -8.03 -27.85
CA THR A 41 9.42 -6.76 -27.24
C THR A 41 8.47 -5.62 -27.58
N ALA A 42 8.06 -5.49 -28.84
CA ALA A 42 7.10 -4.46 -29.24
C ALA A 42 5.70 -4.78 -28.72
N PHE A 43 5.30 -6.05 -28.77
CA PHE A 43 4.04 -6.50 -28.21
C PHE A 43 3.90 -6.11 -26.73
N LEU A 44 4.92 -6.34 -25.90
CA LEU A 44 4.87 -5.99 -24.47
C LEU A 44 4.70 -4.48 -24.21
N LYS A 45 5.14 -3.62 -25.14
CA LYS A 45 4.93 -2.17 -25.07
C LYS A 45 3.53 -1.75 -25.51
N ILE A 46 2.92 -2.49 -26.43
CA ILE A 46 1.58 -2.22 -26.98
C ILE A 46 0.49 -2.84 -26.09
N LYS A 47 0.81 -3.95 -25.42
CA LYS A 47 -0.13 -4.78 -24.67
C LYS A 47 -0.93 -3.97 -23.66
N THR A 48 -2.25 -4.13 -23.73
CA THR A 48 -3.19 -3.61 -22.74
C THR A 48 -2.93 -4.25 -21.36
N LYS A 49 -3.17 -3.49 -20.30
CA LYS A 49 -2.93 -3.94 -18.91
C LYS A 49 -4.23 -3.85 -18.12
N GLU A 50 -4.31 -4.59 -17.03
CA GLU A 50 -5.37 -4.35 -16.04
C GLU A 50 -5.14 -2.95 -15.44
N SER A 51 -6.13 -2.08 -15.61
CA SER A 51 -6.10 -0.70 -15.16
C SER A 51 -7.53 -0.22 -14.97
N PHE A 52 -7.72 0.72 -14.04
CA PHE A 52 -9.03 1.36 -13.82
C PHE A 52 -9.45 2.30 -14.96
N SER A 53 -8.57 2.55 -15.93
CA SER A 53 -8.78 3.49 -17.04
C SER A 53 -8.48 2.82 -18.39
N ASP A 54 -9.51 2.65 -19.21
CA ASP A 54 -9.36 2.19 -20.59
C ASP A 54 -8.62 3.22 -21.44
N ILE A 55 -8.80 4.52 -21.15
CA ILE A 55 -8.08 5.60 -21.85
C ILE A 55 -6.58 5.49 -21.62
N ARG A 56 -6.16 5.14 -20.40
CA ARG A 56 -4.74 4.87 -20.10
C ARG A 56 -4.20 3.71 -20.92
N ASN A 57 -4.99 2.63 -21.05
CA ASN A 57 -4.59 1.48 -21.86
C ASN A 57 -4.48 1.85 -23.35
N ALA A 58 -5.41 2.64 -23.87
CA ALA A 58 -5.33 3.17 -25.23
C ALA A 58 -4.09 4.07 -25.43
N TYR A 59 -3.75 4.91 -24.45
CA TYR A 59 -2.55 5.75 -24.50
C TYR A 59 -1.25 4.92 -24.52
N ILE A 60 -1.13 3.90 -23.65
CA ILE A 60 0.03 2.99 -23.66
C ILE A 60 0.12 2.24 -24.99
N GLY A 61 -1.01 1.71 -25.48
CA GLY A 61 -1.09 1.06 -26.77
C GLY A 61 -0.68 1.98 -27.91
N GLN A 62 -1.12 3.24 -27.88
CA GLN A 62 -0.78 4.27 -28.87
C GLN A 62 0.73 4.55 -28.89
N LEU A 63 1.37 4.71 -27.74
CA LEU A 63 2.82 4.88 -27.64
C LEU A 63 3.57 3.70 -28.27
N GLY A 64 3.19 2.48 -27.90
CA GLY A 64 3.81 1.26 -28.45
C GLY A 64 3.58 1.09 -29.95
N ALA A 65 2.36 1.37 -30.43
CA ALA A 65 2.00 1.26 -31.84
C ALA A 65 2.74 2.31 -32.68
N PHE A 66 2.83 3.54 -32.18
CA PHE A 66 3.56 4.63 -32.82
C PHE A 66 5.06 4.33 -32.95
N ASP A 67 5.70 3.84 -31.88
CA ASP A 67 7.10 3.44 -31.90
C ASP A 67 7.35 2.29 -32.89
N TRP A 68 6.44 1.33 -32.98
CA TRP A 68 6.53 0.23 -33.93
C TRP A 68 6.32 0.69 -35.38
N LEU A 69 5.37 1.60 -35.64
CA LEU A 69 5.20 2.20 -36.97
C LEU A 69 6.47 2.94 -37.42
N LYS A 70 7.10 3.68 -36.50
CA LYS A 70 8.39 4.34 -36.77
C LYS A 70 9.51 3.36 -37.09
N SER A 71 9.60 2.23 -36.38
CA SER A 71 10.62 1.21 -36.69
C SER A 71 10.43 0.57 -38.06
N MET A 72 9.20 0.60 -38.58
CA MET A 72 8.84 0.20 -39.95
C MET A 72 9.02 1.33 -40.99
N ASN A 73 9.60 2.48 -40.61
CA ASN A 73 9.73 3.69 -41.42
C ASN A 73 8.39 4.27 -41.90
N ILE A 74 7.31 4.07 -41.13
CA ILE A 74 5.99 4.63 -41.41
C ILE A 74 5.81 5.90 -40.56
N ASN A 75 5.72 7.05 -41.23
CA ASN A 75 5.44 8.32 -40.58
C ASN A 75 3.93 8.50 -40.37
N THR A 76 3.53 8.90 -39.17
CA THR A 76 2.13 9.09 -38.80
C THR A 76 1.99 10.25 -37.81
N PRO A 77 0.84 10.95 -37.75
CA PRO A 77 0.55 11.88 -36.67
C PRO A 77 0.45 11.13 -35.34
N PHE A 78 0.77 11.83 -34.25
CA PHE A 78 0.53 11.37 -32.88
C PHE A 78 -0.49 12.29 -32.21
N SER A 79 -1.65 11.74 -31.89
CA SER A 79 -2.74 12.49 -31.26
C SER A 79 -2.56 12.56 -29.74
N GLU A 80 -2.74 13.73 -29.15
CA GLU A 80 -2.74 13.91 -27.69
C GLU A 80 -4.07 13.51 -27.03
N LEU A 81 -5.04 12.97 -27.78
CA LEU A 81 -6.40 12.65 -27.29
C LEU A 81 -6.37 11.76 -26.05
N TYR A 82 -5.72 10.60 -26.12
CA TYR A 82 -5.71 9.65 -25.00
C TYR A 82 -4.88 10.14 -23.83
N LYS A 83 -3.77 10.85 -24.08
CA LYS A 83 -2.96 11.44 -23.02
C LYS A 83 -3.76 12.45 -22.21
N LYS A 84 -4.43 13.40 -22.87
CA LYS A 84 -5.27 14.40 -22.19
C LYS A 84 -6.47 13.76 -21.49
N GLY A 85 -7.06 12.73 -22.09
CA GLY A 85 -8.13 11.97 -21.46
C GLY A 85 -7.66 11.26 -20.18
N TRP A 86 -6.51 10.59 -20.25
CA TRP A 86 -5.88 9.95 -19.10
C TRP A 86 -5.50 10.95 -18.01
N GLU A 87 -4.86 12.07 -18.35
CA GLU A 87 -4.51 13.12 -17.39
C GLU A 87 -5.75 13.63 -16.63
N LYS A 88 -6.87 13.78 -17.34
CA LYS A 88 -8.15 14.18 -16.74
C LYS A 88 -8.73 13.09 -15.83
N GLU A 89 -8.83 11.85 -16.30
CA GLU A 89 -9.34 10.74 -15.49
C GLU A 89 -8.50 10.51 -14.24
N PHE A 90 -7.18 10.65 -14.35
CA PHE A 90 -6.26 10.55 -13.24
C PHE A 90 -6.46 11.68 -12.21
N ASP A 91 -6.62 12.93 -12.67
CA ASP A 91 -6.91 14.07 -11.79
C ASP A 91 -8.28 13.93 -11.09
N ASP A 92 -9.31 13.50 -11.83
CA ASP A 92 -10.64 13.23 -11.27
C ASP A 92 -10.59 12.08 -10.23
N PHE A 93 -9.81 11.03 -10.51
CA PHE A 93 -9.55 9.94 -9.57
C PHE A 93 -8.85 10.45 -8.29
N CYS A 94 -7.75 11.20 -8.42
CA CYS A 94 -7.05 11.79 -7.27
C CYS A 94 -7.97 12.65 -6.40
N LYS A 95 -8.86 13.44 -7.02
CA LYS A 95 -9.84 14.26 -6.29
C LYS A 95 -10.86 13.40 -5.56
N ALA A 96 -11.36 12.34 -6.19
CA ALA A 96 -12.33 11.42 -5.59
C ALA A 96 -11.72 10.67 -4.39
N GLU A 97 -10.50 10.15 -4.53
CA GLU A 97 -9.79 9.47 -3.43
C GLU A 97 -9.57 10.41 -2.25
N LYS A 98 -9.09 11.65 -2.50
CA LYS A 98 -8.92 12.66 -1.45
C LYS A 98 -10.23 13.03 -0.75
N GLN A 99 -11.37 12.96 -1.44
CA GLN A 99 -12.68 13.18 -0.83
C GLN A 99 -13.10 12.01 0.06
N LYS A 100 -12.84 10.76 -0.37
CA LYS A 100 -13.09 9.56 0.43
C LYS A 100 -12.27 9.57 1.73
N GLU A 101 -10.97 9.86 1.65
CA GLU A 101 -10.10 9.99 2.82
C GLU A 101 -10.61 11.03 3.82
N LYS A 102 -11.00 12.22 3.32
CA LYS A 102 -11.60 13.26 4.17
C LYS A 102 -12.89 12.81 4.85
N GLN A 103 -13.65 11.92 4.22
CA GLN A 103 -14.86 11.36 4.82
C GLN A 103 -14.49 10.36 5.92
N LEU A 104 -13.54 9.45 5.67
CA LEU A 104 -13.02 8.52 6.67
C LEU A 104 -12.44 9.24 7.90
N GLN A 105 -11.68 10.30 7.68
CA GLN A 105 -11.08 11.11 8.75
C GLN A 105 -12.12 11.77 9.67
N LYS A 106 -13.30 12.14 9.13
CA LYS A 106 -14.42 12.64 9.94
C LYS A 106 -15.07 11.54 10.77
N GLU A 107 -15.02 10.30 10.29
CA GLU A 107 -15.59 9.15 10.97
C GLU A 107 -14.69 8.63 12.10
N VAL A 108 -13.40 8.96 12.10
CA VAL A 108 -12.45 8.62 13.19
C VAL A 108 -12.96 9.05 14.55
N GLU A 109 -13.55 10.24 14.69
CA GLU A 109 -14.08 10.69 15.99
C GLU A 109 -15.20 9.79 16.50
N HIS A 110 -16.04 9.30 15.60
CA HIS A 110 -17.15 8.40 15.94
C HIS A 110 -16.68 6.97 16.20
N GLN A 111 -15.79 6.44 15.35
CA GLN A 111 -15.34 5.06 15.42
C GLN A 111 -14.31 4.82 16.53
N PHE A 112 -13.37 5.75 16.71
CA PHE A 112 -12.19 5.58 17.57
C PHE A 112 -12.09 6.66 18.66
N GLY A 113 -13.18 7.38 18.95
CA GLY A 113 -13.22 8.45 19.94
C GLY A 113 -12.77 8.02 21.35
N TYR A 114 -12.89 6.73 21.69
CA TYR A 114 -12.44 6.17 22.96
C TYR A 114 -10.92 6.29 23.16
N LEU A 115 -10.13 6.26 22.07
CA LEU A 115 -8.66 6.41 22.12
C LEU A 115 -8.21 7.78 22.62
N LYS A 116 -9.08 8.79 22.60
CA LYS A 116 -8.75 10.15 23.07
C LYS A 116 -8.28 10.18 24.53
N ASN A 117 -8.73 9.23 25.35
CA ASN A 117 -8.40 9.18 26.77
C ASN A 117 -7.03 8.53 27.02
N SER A 118 -6.73 7.42 26.34
CA SER A 118 -5.50 6.64 26.51
C SER A 118 -4.36 7.12 25.61
N TYR A 119 -4.69 7.48 24.36
CA TYR A 119 -3.75 7.83 23.28
C TYR A 119 -4.18 9.11 22.53
N PRO A 120 -4.19 10.28 23.19
CA PRO A 120 -4.69 11.52 22.62
C PRO A 120 -3.91 12.04 21.39
N LYS A 121 -2.59 11.79 21.29
CA LYS A 121 -1.82 12.24 20.12
C LYS A 121 -2.00 11.29 18.95
N LEU A 122 -2.06 9.98 19.19
CA LEU A 122 -2.41 9.02 18.13
C LEU A 122 -3.79 9.36 17.58
N PHE A 123 -4.79 9.50 18.44
CA PHE A 123 -6.15 9.86 18.02
C PHE A 123 -6.18 11.12 17.16
N ARG A 124 -5.50 12.19 17.59
CA ARG A 124 -5.39 13.43 16.80
C ARG A 124 -4.70 13.18 15.45
N GLN A 125 -3.70 12.32 15.38
CA GLN A 125 -3.04 11.98 14.12
C GLN A 125 -3.99 11.21 13.18
N LEU A 126 -4.74 10.24 13.70
CA LEU A 126 -5.73 9.48 12.92
C LEU A 126 -6.78 10.39 12.29
N THR A 127 -7.24 11.45 12.98
CA THR A 127 -8.18 12.43 12.37
C THR A 127 -7.62 13.19 11.16
N ARG A 128 -6.34 12.99 10.81
CA ARG A 128 -5.65 13.66 9.71
C ARG A 128 -5.09 12.70 8.66
N SER A 129 -4.59 11.54 9.10
CA SER A 129 -3.91 10.58 8.22
C SER A 129 -4.72 9.31 7.95
N TYR A 130 -5.86 9.08 8.61
CA TYR A 130 -6.59 7.82 8.45
C TYR A 130 -7.07 7.62 7.01
N SER A 131 -6.80 6.44 6.46
CA SER A 131 -6.97 6.10 5.06
C SER A 131 -7.79 4.82 4.89
N SER A 132 -8.07 4.44 3.64
CA SER A 132 -8.83 3.23 3.33
C SER A 132 -8.05 1.92 3.48
N SER A 133 -6.71 1.98 3.54
CA SER A 133 -5.84 0.84 3.81
C SER A 133 -5.61 0.61 5.30
N ASP A 134 -6.03 1.54 6.15
CA ASP A 134 -5.85 1.46 7.59
C ASP A 134 -6.93 0.56 8.22
N LEU A 135 -6.54 -0.17 9.26
CA LEU A 135 -7.43 -1.02 10.06
C LEU A 135 -7.13 -0.82 11.54
N ILE A 136 -8.18 -0.52 12.31
CA ILE A 136 -8.12 -0.52 13.77
C ILE A 136 -9.28 -1.34 14.29
N GLU A 137 -8.96 -2.39 15.04
CA GLU A 137 -9.96 -3.19 15.74
C GLU A 137 -9.95 -2.87 17.23
N THR A 138 -11.16 -2.80 17.80
CA THR A 138 -11.34 -2.52 19.23
C THR A 138 -10.72 -3.63 20.07
N GLY A 139 -10.27 -3.26 21.27
CA GLY A 139 -9.61 -4.18 22.17
C GLY A 139 -10.44 -5.38 22.60
N ILE A 140 -9.72 -6.35 23.17
CA ILE A 140 -10.23 -7.67 23.55
C ILE A 140 -10.41 -7.81 25.06
N THR A 141 -11.15 -8.84 25.46
CA THR A 141 -11.42 -9.11 26.87
C THR A 141 -10.19 -9.67 27.57
N LYS A 142 -10.14 -9.48 28.90
CA LYS A 142 -9.08 -10.08 29.74
C LYS A 142 -9.04 -11.61 29.66
N ASP A 143 -10.17 -12.26 29.40
CA ASP A 143 -10.21 -13.72 29.24
C ASP A 143 -9.47 -14.18 27.98
N LEU A 144 -9.59 -13.43 26.87
CA LEU A 144 -8.83 -13.71 25.64
C LEU A 144 -7.33 -13.44 25.84
N ILE A 145 -7.00 -12.34 26.51
CA ILE A 145 -5.61 -12.04 26.92
C ILE A 145 -5.03 -13.19 27.75
N HIS A 146 -5.77 -13.65 28.77
CA HIS A 146 -5.34 -14.74 29.63
C HIS A 146 -5.18 -16.08 28.89
N ASN A 147 -5.99 -16.34 27.86
CA ASN A 147 -5.82 -17.51 27.01
C ASN A 147 -4.53 -17.41 26.18
N LYS A 148 -4.20 -16.24 25.64
CA LYS A 148 -2.95 -16.00 24.91
C LYS A 148 -1.72 -16.10 25.84
N GLU A 149 -1.81 -15.60 27.07
CA GLU A 149 -0.75 -15.79 28.08
C GLU A 149 -0.48 -17.28 28.35
N LYS A 150 -1.53 -18.10 28.42
CA LYS A 150 -1.38 -19.57 28.57
C LYS A 150 -0.73 -20.20 27.35
N GLU A 151 -1.15 -19.81 26.14
CA GLU A 151 -0.57 -20.28 24.88
C GLU A 151 0.93 -19.96 24.82
N LEU A 152 1.30 -18.71 25.12
CA LEU A 152 2.69 -18.25 25.12
C LEU A 152 3.48 -18.73 26.36
N SER A 153 2.79 -19.30 27.36
CA SER A 153 3.35 -19.66 28.66
C SER A 153 4.06 -18.50 29.38
N ILE A 154 3.65 -17.26 29.11
CA ILE A 154 4.25 -16.01 29.61
C ILE A 154 3.12 -15.02 29.90
N GLN A 155 3.20 -14.33 31.05
CA GLN A 155 2.26 -13.25 31.39
C GLN A 155 2.58 -11.97 30.63
N LEU A 156 1.54 -11.28 30.16
CA LEU A 156 1.69 -9.97 29.52
C LEU A 156 1.88 -8.89 30.61
N PRO A 157 2.85 -7.98 30.43
CA PRO A 157 2.96 -6.77 31.23
C PRO A 157 1.70 -5.92 31.23
N GLU A 158 1.45 -5.18 32.32
CA GLU A 158 0.22 -4.39 32.50
C GLU A 158 -0.01 -3.35 31.39
N ASP A 159 1.05 -2.77 30.81
CA ASP A 159 0.94 -1.79 29.73
C ASP A 159 0.53 -2.43 28.39
N LEU A 160 0.99 -3.65 28.10
CA LEU A 160 0.52 -4.45 26.95
C LEU A 160 -0.92 -4.93 27.16
N ILE A 161 -1.28 -5.34 28.38
CA ILE A 161 -2.69 -5.67 28.69
C ILE A 161 -3.57 -4.44 28.45
N ALA A 162 -3.20 -3.27 28.98
CA ALA A 162 -3.96 -2.04 28.79
C ALA A 162 -4.10 -1.67 27.30
N TRP A 163 -3.01 -1.80 26.52
CA TRP A 163 -3.07 -1.60 25.07
C TRP A 163 -4.05 -2.56 24.39
N TYR A 164 -3.92 -3.86 24.60
CA TYR A 164 -4.78 -4.84 23.92
C TYR A 164 -6.23 -4.83 24.39
N GLN A 165 -6.52 -4.24 25.55
CA GLN A 165 -7.88 -3.94 25.98
C GLN A 165 -8.50 -2.72 25.27
N ASP A 166 -7.68 -1.82 24.73
CA ASP A 166 -8.13 -0.67 23.94
C ASP A 166 -8.12 -0.98 22.43
N VAL A 167 -7.07 -1.63 21.93
CA VAL A 167 -6.83 -1.90 20.51
C VAL A 167 -6.29 -3.32 20.33
N SER A 168 -7.02 -4.17 19.62
CA SER A 168 -6.59 -5.55 19.33
C SER A 168 -5.73 -5.63 18.07
N ILE A 169 -6.05 -4.81 17.07
CA ILE A 169 -5.32 -4.70 15.80
C ILE A 169 -5.12 -3.22 15.48
N LEU A 170 -3.90 -2.85 15.12
CA LEU A 170 -3.51 -1.58 14.54
C LEU A 170 -2.69 -1.84 13.29
N LYS A 171 -3.28 -1.62 12.11
CA LYS A 171 -2.57 -1.63 10.82
C LYS A 171 -2.69 -0.26 10.20
N LEU A 172 -1.57 0.42 10.08
CA LEU A 172 -1.42 1.72 9.41
C LEU A 172 -0.27 1.59 8.40
N GLU A 173 -0.08 2.58 7.53
CA GLU A 173 1.08 2.61 6.63
C GLU A 173 2.39 2.36 7.41
N GLY A 174 3.10 1.28 7.05
CA GLY A 174 4.37 0.86 7.65
C GLY A 174 4.32 0.41 9.12
N ILE A 175 3.14 0.21 9.72
CA ILE A 175 2.96 -0.19 11.12
C ILE A 175 1.91 -1.30 11.22
N GLU A 176 2.27 -2.39 11.86
CA GLU A 176 1.36 -3.47 12.22
C GLU A 176 1.56 -3.88 13.68
N ILE A 177 0.47 -3.90 14.45
CA ILE A 177 0.40 -4.48 15.78
C ILE A 177 -0.85 -5.34 15.81
N ASP A 178 -0.69 -6.63 16.08
CA ASP A 178 -1.79 -7.58 16.01
C ASP A 178 -1.73 -8.53 17.21
N PHE A 179 -2.81 -8.59 17.99
CA PHE A 179 -2.89 -9.46 19.15
C PHE A 179 -2.84 -10.95 18.77
N GLU A 180 -3.45 -11.34 17.66
CA GLU A 180 -3.50 -12.76 17.26
C GLU A 180 -2.11 -13.27 16.87
N GLU A 181 -1.31 -12.42 16.21
CA GLU A 181 0.06 -12.70 15.79
C GLU A 181 1.11 -12.48 16.88
N LEU A 182 0.70 -12.05 18.08
CA LEU A 182 1.59 -11.90 19.22
C LEU A 182 2.34 -13.20 19.51
N SER A 183 3.66 -13.13 19.46
CA SER A 183 4.55 -14.28 19.64
C SER A 183 5.78 -13.89 20.46
N THR A 184 6.67 -14.85 20.73
CA THR A 184 7.92 -14.60 21.44
C THR A 184 9.12 -15.03 20.64
N GLU A 185 10.21 -14.26 20.75
CA GLU A 185 11.45 -14.56 20.07
C GLU A 185 12.64 -14.31 21.00
N THR A 186 13.69 -15.11 20.86
CA THR A 186 14.95 -14.93 21.57
C THR A 186 16.02 -14.42 20.62
N ILE A 187 16.36 -13.14 20.74
CA ILE A 187 17.38 -12.48 19.92
C ILE A 187 18.56 -12.11 20.81
N GLN A 188 19.76 -12.56 20.44
CA GLN A 188 21.00 -12.28 21.21
C GLN A 188 20.88 -12.62 22.71
N LYS A 189 20.24 -13.76 23.03
CA LYS A 189 19.98 -14.26 24.40
C LYS A 189 18.99 -13.44 25.24
N LYS A 190 18.28 -12.49 24.64
CA LYS A 190 17.23 -11.71 25.28
C LYS A 190 15.88 -12.13 24.71
N GLN A 191 14.86 -12.18 25.56
CA GLN A 191 13.51 -12.52 25.14
C GLN A 191 12.69 -11.26 24.85
N TYR A 192 11.92 -11.34 23.78
CA TYR A 192 11.03 -10.30 23.30
C TYR A 192 9.66 -10.88 23.01
N PHE A 193 8.62 -10.08 23.22
CA PHE A 193 7.40 -10.25 22.44
C PHE A 193 7.63 -9.62 21.06
N VAL A 194 7.21 -10.32 20.02
CA VAL A 194 7.07 -9.75 18.67
C VAL A 194 5.63 -9.26 18.57
N LEU A 195 5.46 -7.94 18.49
CA LEU A 195 4.14 -7.30 18.48
C LEU A 195 3.53 -7.23 17.07
N GLY A 196 4.37 -7.33 16.05
CA GLY A 196 4.05 -7.11 14.64
C GLY A 196 5.25 -6.46 13.94
N GLU A 197 4.98 -5.46 13.10
CA GLU A 197 5.99 -4.81 12.25
C GLU A 197 6.02 -3.29 12.41
N PHE A 198 7.19 -2.71 12.23
CA PHE A 198 7.36 -1.27 12.11
C PHE A 198 8.51 -0.95 11.17
N TRP A 199 8.16 -0.54 9.94
CA TRP A 199 9.08 -0.38 8.81
C TRP A 199 9.89 0.92 8.92
N LEU A 200 10.77 0.96 9.92
CA LEU A 200 11.57 2.14 10.22
C LEU A 200 12.91 2.17 9.46
N TYR A 201 13.53 1.01 9.24
CA TYR A 201 14.81 0.90 8.53
C TYR A 201 14.71 0.09 7.23
N GLY A 202 13.73 -0.81 7.14
CA GLY A 202 13.36 -1.53 5.93
C GLY A 202 11.98 -2.18 6.06
N ASP A 203 11.43 -2.60 4.92
CA ASP A 203 10.12 -3.24 4.85
C ASP A 203 10.16 -4.61 5.56
N GLY A 204 9.22 -4.88 6.47
CA GLY A 204 9.19 -6.13 7.25
C GLY A 204 10.03 -6.12 8.53
N ASP A 205 10.53 -4.97 8.96
CA ASP A 205 11.21 -4.82 10.25
C ASP A 205 10.29 -5.18 11.43
N GLN A 206 10.70 -6.14 12.27
CA GLN A 206 9.88 -6.60 13.41
C GLN A 206 9.86 -5.57 14.55
N LEU A 207 8.66 -5.35 15.10
CA LEU A 207 8.43 -4.55 16.29
C LEU A 207 8.52 -5.43 17.54
N LEU A 208 9.46 -5.10 18.42
CA LEU A 208 9.81 -5.91 19.57
C LEU A 208 9.52 -5.19 20.89
N TYR A 209 8.91 -5.90 21.84
CA TYR A 209 8.77 -5.48 23.23
C TYR A 209 9.68 -6.32 24.12
N SER A 210 10.56 -5.69 24.89
CA SER A 210 11.50 -6.43 25.75
C SER A 210 10.87 -6.87 27.07
N LEU A 211 10.93 -8.16 27.36
CA LEU A 211 10.46 -8.72 28.64
C LEU A 211 11.34 -8.31 29.84
N GLU A 212 12.59 -7.90 29.61
CA GLU A 212 13.53 -7.54 30.68
C GLU A 212 13.28 -6.12 31.22
N ASN A 213 12.90 -5.19 30.34
CA ASN A 213 12.90 -3.76 30.67
C ASN A 213 11.74 -2.97 30.07
N GLN A 214 10.80 -3.63 29.38
CA GLN A 214 9.58 -3.05 28.84
C GLN A 214 9.80 -1.93 27.81
N ASN A 215 11.02 -1.79 27.27
CA ASN A 215 11.30 -0.88 26.17
C ASN A 215 10.86 -1.50 24.83
N ILE A 216 10.63 -0.63 23.84
CA ILE A 216 10.32 -1.00 22.47
C ILE A 216 11.57 -0.92 21.61
N TYR A 217 11.76 -1.95 20.79
CA TYR A 217 12.87 -2.09 19.86
C TYR A 217 12.34 -2.41 18.46
N VAL A 218 13.17 -2.18 17.47
CA VAL A 218 12.98 -2.70 16.12
C VAL A 218 14.13 -3.65 15.81
N PHE A 219 13.83 -4.80 15.20
CA PHE A 219 14.83 -5.64 14.58
C PHE A 219 15.03 -5.20 13.13
N ALA A 220 16.03 -4.35 12.92
CA ALA A 220 16.42 -3.87 11.60
C ALA A 220 17.16 -4.97 10.85
N HIS A 221 16.41 -5.76 10.09
CA HIS A 221 16.89 -7.01 9.50
C HIS A 221 17.76 -6.78 8.25
N GLU A 222 17.54 -5.70 7.52
CA GLU A 222 18.34 -5.33 6.33
C GLU A 222 19.70 -4.69 6.68
N ASN A 223 19.90 -4.29 7.94
CA ASN A 223 21.20 -3.79 8.37
C ASN A 223 22.27 -4.87 8.20
N ALA A 224 23.50 -4.44 7.85
CA ALA A 224 24.65 -5.33 7.74
C ALA A 224 25.68 -5.04 8.87
N PRO A 225 25.74 -5.85 9.94
CA PRO A 225 24.86 -6.98 10.30
C PRO A 225 23.51 -6.52 10.87
N PRO A 226 22.49 -7.42 10.97
CA PRO A 226 21.19 -7.11 11.54
C PRO A 226 21.29 -6.61 12.99
N LYS A 227 20.41 -5.68 13.38
CA LYS A 227 20.50 -5.01 14.69
C LYS A 227 19.16 -4.86 15.38
N VAL A 228 19.14 -5.12 16.68
CA VAL A 228 18.05 -4.74 17.58
C VAL A 228 18.32 -3.32 18.07
N ILE A 229 17.46 -2.36 17.70
CA ILE A 229 17.65 -0.94 17.99
C ILE A 229 16.52 -0.46 18.89
N LYS A 230 16.86 0.15 20.04
CA LYS A 230 15.84 0.73 20.95
C LYS A 230 15.22 1.95 20.27
N ILE A 231 13.90 1.97 20.18
CA ILE A 231 13.16 3.09 19.58
C ILE A 231 12.29 3.86 20.57
N ALA A 232 11.81 3.22 21.64
CA ALA A 232 11.03 3.90 22.68
C ALA A 232 11.29 3.30 24.06
N SER A 233 11.02 4.07 25.11
CA SER A 233 11.22 3.61 26.49
C SER A 233 10.01 2.91 27.12
N SER A 234 8.88 2.89 26.42
CA SER A 234 7.66 2.17 26.79
C SER A 234 6.74 2.06 25.58
N LEU A 235 5.69 1.24 25.68
CA LEU A 235 4.67 1.14 24.64
C LEU A 235 3.94 2.48 24.43
N SER A 236 3.57 3.16 25.52
CA SER A 236 2.93 4.49 25.44
C SER A 236 3.84 5.52 24.75
N ASP A 237 5.15 5.53 25.04
CA ASP A 237 6.12 6.40 24.37
C ASP A 237 6.21 6.09 22.86
N PHE A 238 6.18 4.81 22.50
CA PHE A 238 6.15 4.38 21.11
C PHE A 238 4.89 4.88 20.39
N ILE A 239 3.71 4.60 20.93
CA ILE A 239 2.42 4.97 20.32
C ILE A 239 2.23 6.49 20.24
N GLU A 240 2.47 7.21 21.32
CA GLU A 240 2.17 8.65 21.41
C GLU A 240 3.25 9.55 20.78
N ARG A 241 4.46 9.03 20.53
CA ARG A 241 5.55 9.80 19.92
C ARG A 241 6.08 9.18 18.65
N LYS A 242 6.55 7.93 18.67
CA LYS A 242 7.23 7.34 17.50
C LYS A 242 6.27 7.11 16.35
N VAL A 243 5.14 6.45 16.60
CA VAL A 243 4.09 6.24 15.59
C VAL A 243 3.58 7.58 15.06
N VAL A 244 3.24 8.53 15.95
CA VAL A 244 2.75 9.86 15.54
C VAL A 244 3.76 10.65 14.71
N THR A 245 5.06 10.57 15.03
CA THR A 245 6.10 11.21 14.21
C THR A 245 6.23 10.54 12.86
N TYR A 246 6.25 9.20 12.82
CA TYR A 246 6.35 8.44 11.59
C TYR A 246 5.20 8.76 10.62
N LEU A 247 3.95 8.70 11.09
CA LEU A 247 2.78 8.99 10.25
C LEU A 247 2.79 10.42 9.66
N LYS A 248 3.35 11.41 10.37
CA LYS A 248 3.48 12.78 9.84
C LYS A 248 4.49 12.89 8.71
N GLU A 249 5.53 12.06 8.72
CA GLU A 249 6.55 12.06 7.66
C GLU A 249 5.95 11.52 6.34
N TYR A 250 4.96 10.63 6.40
CA TYR A 250 4.21 10.14 5.23
C TYR A 250 3.13 11.11 4.72
N GLU A 251 2.68 12.07 5.54
CA GLU A 251 1.76 13.13 5.10
C GLU A 251 2.45 14.24 4.26
N SER A 252 3.79 14.21 4.14
CA SER A 252 4.63 15.32 3.63
C SER A 252 4.85 15.30 2.11
#